data_AF-A0A7C4CSU6-F1
#
_entry.id   AF-A0A7C4CSU6-F1
#
_cell.length_a   1.000
_cell.length_b   1.000
_cell.length_c   1.000
_cell.angle_alpha   90.00
_cell.angle_beta   90.00
_cell.angle_gamma   90.00
#
_symmetry.space_group_name_H-M   'P 1'
#
loop_
_entity.id
_entity.type
_entity.pdbx_description
1 polymer ?
#
loop_
_entity_poly.entity_id
_entity_poly.type
_entity_poly.pdbx_seq_one_letter_code
_entity_poly.pdbx_strand_id
1 'polypeptide(L)'
;MYLSKEEERIYEGEAGWVLEKAIKVVIKVGEAMGADRLIPISHAHISGVGYGNIGEAGLSLLRDLRDGGARFNVYTTANPGSVDDDSSYYFNYGTPFIQGQREILSIFKEMGVNAFTCTPYYYREPRAGEILAWAESNAVLIANSIYGARSNRESGLLAP
;
A
#
# COMPACT_ATOMS: atom_id res chain seq x y z
N MET A 1 16.49 10.88 -12.25
CA MET A 1 15.65 11.38 -11.14
C MET A 1 16.56 12.10 -10.14
N TYR A 2 16.13 13.26 -9.64
CA TYR A 2 16.78 14.02 -8.58
C TYR A 2 16.22 13.56 -7.24
N LEU A 3 17.12 13.12 -6.36
CA LEU A 3 16.80 12.69 -5.01
C LEU A 3 17.17 13.79 -4.01
N SER A 4 16.38 13.93 -2.95
CA SER A 4 16.76 14.69 -1.77
C SER A 4 17.82 13.95 -0.96
N LYS A 5 18.52 14.66 -0.06
CA LYS A 5 19.51 14.05 0.83
C LYS A 5 18.95 12.89 1.63
N GLU A 6 17.69 12.97 2.06
CA GLU A 6 17.06 11.88 2.81
C GLU A 6 16.81 10.66 1.91
N GLU A 7 16.28 10.89 0.71
CA GLU A 7 16.05 9.82 -0.26
C GLU A 7 17.36 9.13 -0.71
N GLU A 8 18.44 9.89 -0.89
CA GLU A 8 19.78 9.33 -1.15
C GLU A 8 20.26 8.45 -0.01
N ARG A 9 20.14 8.91 1.24
CA ARG A 9 20.54 8.12 2.42
C ARG A 9 19.75 6.82 2.54
N ILE A 10 18.44 6.85 2.28
CA ILE A 10 17.60 5.65 2.26
C ILE A 10 18.04 4.72 1.12
N TYR A 11 18.31 5.26 -0.07
CA TYR A 11 18.73 4.49 -1.24
C TYR A 11 20.07 3.77 -1.04
N GLU A 12 21.01 4.39 -0.32
CA GLU A 12 22.31 3.81 0.07
C GLU A 12 22.22 2.84 1.27
N GLY A 13 21.02 2.61 1.81
CA GLY A 13 20.78 1.62 2.85
C GLY A 13 20.98 2.11 4.29
N GLU A 14 21.24 3.41 4.51
CA GLU A 14 21.48 3.95 5.85
C GLU A 14 20.24 3.86 6.76
N ALA A 15 19.04 3.79 6.17
CA ALA A 15 17.77 3.68 6.89
C ALA A 15 17.30 2.22 7.07
N GLY A 16 18.15 1.24 6.77
CA GLY A 16 17.84 -0.19 6.86
C GLY A 16 17.24 -0.77 5.58
N TRP A 17 17.38 -2.09 5.43
CA TRP A 17 17.13 -2.81 4.17
C TRP A 17 15.69 -2.70 3.66
N VAL A 18 14.70 -2.58 4.57
CA VAL A 18 13.28 -2.46 4.21
C VAL A 18 13.06 -1.17 3.41
N LEU A 19 13.49 -0.03 3.97
CA LEU A 19 13.32 1.26 3.33
C LEU A 19 14.20 1.38 2.08
N GLU A 20 15.40 0.80 2.11
CA GLU A 20 16.29 0.70 0.95
C GLU A 20 15.61 0.01 -0.23
N LYS A 21 15.01 -1.17 0.00
CA LYS A 21 14.29 -1.91 -1.06
C LYS A 21 13.06 -1.13 -1.52
N ALA A 22 12.28 -0.57 -0.59
CA ALA A 22 11.07 0.17 -0.91
C ALA A 22 11.39 1.39 -1.80
N ILE A 23 12.35 2.22 -1.42
CA ILE A 23 12.69 3.42 -2.20
C ILE A 23 13.29 3.08 -3.56
N LYS A 24 14.07 2.00 -3.66
CA LYS A 24 14.62 1.52 -4.94
C LYS A 24 13.52 1.15 -5.92
N VAL A 25 12.45 0.50 -5.45
CA VAL A 25 11.28 0.18 -6.29
C VAL A 25 10.57 1.45 -6.75
N VAL A 26 10.29 2.39 -5.83
CA VAL A 26 9.62 3.66 -6.15
C VAL A 26 10.42 4.48 -7.17
N ILE A 27 11.74 4.61 -6.96
CA ILE A 27 12.63 5.32 -7.88
C ILE A 27 12.63 4.66 -9.25
N LYS A 28 12.75 3.32 -9.33
CA LYS A 28 12.75 2.61 -10.62
C LYS A 28 11.46 2.82 -11.40
N VAL A 29 10.32 2.86 -10.71
CA VAL A 29 9.05 3.15 -11.38
C VAL A 29 8.98 4.60 -11.85
N GLY A 30 9.37 5.56 -11.00
CA GLY A 30 9.40 6.95 -11.43
C GLY A 30 10.38 7.20 -12.60
N GLU A 31 11.54 6.56 -12.62
CA GLU A 31 12.46 6.58 -13.77
C GLU A 31 11.79 6.04 -15.04
N ALA A 32 11.09 4.91 -14.95
CA ALA A 32 10.36 4.32 -16.07
C ALA A 32 9.21 5.22 -16.57
N MET A 33 8.62 6.03 -15.68
CA MET A 33 7.60 7.03 -16.01
C MET A 33 8.17 8.37 -16.48
N GLY A 34 9.51 8.53 -16.53
CA GLY A 34 10.16 9.79 -16.90
C GLY A 34 10.01 10.89 -15.84
N ALA A 35 9.85 10.52 -14.56
CA ALA A 35 9.72 11.46 -13.47
C ALA A 35 11.08 12.09 -13.10
N ASP A 36 11.08 13.41 -12.97
CA ASP A 36 12.27 14.15 -12.56
C ASP A 36 12.60 13.99 -11.08
N ARG A 37 11.59 13.82 -10.21
CA ARG A 37 11.74 13.73 -8.75
C ARG A 37 10.57 13.00 -8.10
N LEU A 38 10.75 12.53 -6.88
CA LEU A 38 9.65 12.07 -6.02
C LEU A 38 8.95 13.27 -5.37
N ILE A 39 7.71 13.05 -4.93
CA ILE A 39 6.92 14.04 -4.21
C ILE A 39 6.34 13.41 -2.94
N PRO A 40 6.27 14.16 -1.83
CA PRO A 40 5.70 13.63 -0.60
C PRO A 40 4.19 13.41 -0.76
N ILE A 41 3.72 12.30 -0.23
CA ILE A 41 2.29 12.00 -0.10
C ILE A 41 1.86 12.17 1.36
N SER A 42 0.55 12.22 1.57
CA SER A 42 -0.04 12.38 2.91
C SER A 42 -1.02 11.28 3.28
N HIS A 43 -1.43 10.46 2.31
CA HIS A 43 -2.35 9.34 2.48
C HIS A 43 -2.08 8.29 1.42
N ALA A 44 -1.86 7.06 1.88
CA ALA A 44 -1.70 5.88 1.05
C ALA A 44 -2.95 4.98 1.11
N HIS A 45 -3.31 4.36 0.00
CA HIS A 45 -4.39 3.40 -0.06
C HIS A 45 -4.01 2.16 -0.88
N ILE A 46 -3.77 1.06 -0.18
CA ILE A 46 -3.26 -0.20 -0.73
C ILE A 46 -4.40 -1.02 -1.34
N SER A 47 -4.23 -1.46 -2.57
CA SER A 47 -5.19 -2.35 -3.24
C SER A 47 -4.59 -3.75 -3.45
N GLY A 48 -5.45 -4.73 -3.73
CA GLY A 48 -5.01 -6.08 -4.07
C GLY A 48 -4.51 -6.93 -2.90
N VAL A 49 -4.97 -6.65 -1.67
CA VAL A 49 -4.55 -7.36 -0.43
C VAL A 49 -5.17 -8.77 -0.26
N GLY A 50 -5.76 -9.31 -1.32
CA GLY A 50 -6.35 -10.65 -1.32
C GLY A 50 -5.30 -11.74 -1.43
N TYR A 51 -5.42 -12.82 -0.64
CA TYR A 51 -4.53 -13.98 -0.78
C TYR A 51 -4.62 -14.61 -2.17
N GLY A 52 -5.80 -14.59 -2.80
CA GLY A 52 -5.95 -15.03 -4.19
C GLY A 52 -5.23 -14.15 -5.23
N ASN A 53 -4.90 -12.91 -4.87
CA ASN A 53 -4.18 -11.98 -5.75
C ASN A 53 -2.65 -12.11 -5.58
N ILE A 54 -2.17 -12.13 -4.35
CA ILE A 54 -0.73 -12.09 -4.07
C ILE A 54 -0.11 -13.47 -3.81
N GLY A 55 -0.94 -14.46 -3.43
CA GLY A 55 -0.53 -15.82 -3.14
C GLY A 55 0.50 -15.94 -2.01
N GLU A 56 1.08 -17.14 -1.90
CA GLU A 56 2.11 -17.43 -0.91
C GLU A 56 3.39 -16.59 -1.13
N ALA A 57 3.74 -16.30 -2.39
CA ALA A 57 4.91 -15.48 -2.70
C ALA A 57 4.77 -14.04 -2.17
N GLY A 58 3.60 -13.43 -2.36
CA GLY A 58 3.31 -12.11 -1.81
C GLY A 58 3.20 -12.12 -0.29
N LEU A 59 2.62 -13.16 0.29
CA LEU A 59 2.59 -13.33 1.75
C LEU A 59 4.01 -13.48 2.32
N SER A 60 4.89 -14.25 1.68
CA SER A 60 6.30 -14.36 2.07
C SER A 60 7.01 -13.01 2.04
N LEU A 61 6.78 -12.20 0.99
CA LEU A 61 7.32 -10.84 0.92
C LEU A 61 6.81 -9.97 2.07
N LEU A 62 5.51 -10.05 2.40
CA LEU A 62 4.93 -9.31 3.53
C LEU A 62 5.54 -9.74 4.88
N ARG A 63 5.82 -11.04 5.07
CA ARG A 63 6.52 -11.54 6.25
C ARG A 63 7.93 -10.96 6.34
N ASP A 64 8.70 -10.98 5.25
CA ASP A 64 10.04 -10.39 5.22
C ASP A 64 10.00 -8.90 5.60
N LEU A 65 9.06 -8.14 5.04
CA LEU A 65 8.90 -6.72 5.36
C LEU A 65 8.54 -6.50 6.84
N ARG A 66 7.58 -7.27 7.37
CA ARG A 66 7.22 -7.23 8.80
C ARG A 66 8.43 -7.52 9.69
N ASP A 67 9.16 -8.59 9.40
CA ASP A 67 10.29 -9.05 10.20
C ASP A 67 11.48 -8.07 10.11
N GLY A 68 11.59 -7.35 9.00
CA GLY A 68 12.48 -6.21 8.83
C GLY A 68 12.04 -4.93 9.55
N GLY A 69 10.90 -4.94 10.23
CA GLY A 69 10.40 -3.80 11.01
C GLY A 69 9.62 -2.77 10.20
N ALA A 70 9.09 -3.12 9.02
CA ALA A 70 8.34 -2.21 8.17
C ALA A 70 7.16 -1.55 8.92
N ARG A 71 6.97 -0.25 8.67
CA ARG A 71 5.84 0.56 9.15
C ARG A 71 5.41 1.54 8.06
N PHE A 72 4.14 1.90 8.06
CA PHE A 72 3.63 2.97 7.21
C PHE A 72 3.96 4.34 7.82
N ASN A 73 4.47 5.25 6.99
CA ASN A 73 4.91 6.58 7.43
C ASN A 73 3.86 7.68 7.23
N VAL A 74 2.73 7.35 6.59
CA VAL A 74 1.59 8.26 6.39
C VAL A 74 0.31 7.56 6.84
N TYR A 75 -0.81 8.29 6.87
CA TYR A 75 -2.11 7.66 7.11
C TYR A 75 -2.37 6.65 5.98
N THR A 76 -2.55 5.37 6.33
CA THR A 76 -2.61 4.29 5.34
C THR A 76 -3.85 3.46 5.55
N THR A 77 -4.60 3.25 4.48
CA THR A 77 -5.74 2.31 4.45
C THR A 77 -5.47 1.22 3.42
N ALA A 78 -6.21 0.14 3.48
CA ALA A 78 -6.10 -0.94 2.49
C ALA A 78 -7.48 -1.42 2.07
N ASN A 79 -7.59 -2.06 0.91
CA ASN A 79 -8.81 -2.77 0.52
C ASN A 79 -9.18 -3.87 1.53
N PRO A 80 -10.45 -4.28 1.61
CA PRO A 80 -10.81 -5.47 2.36
C PRO A 80 -10.12 -6.72 1.80
N GLY A 81 -9.88 -7.70 2.67
CA GLY A 81 -9.43 -9.03 2.28
C GLY A 81 -10.50 -9.80 1.51
N SER A 82 -10.11 -10.91 0.87
CA SER A 82 -11.04 -11.76 0.11
C SER A 82 -11.96 -12.62 0.98
N VAL A 83 -11.75 -12.63 2.29
CA VAL A 83 -12.33 -13.58 3.24
C VAL A 83 -12.55 -12.84 4.54
N ASP A 84 -13.78 -12.81 5.04
CA ASP A 84 -14.10 -12.39 6.41
C ASP A 84 -14.20 -13.63 7.33
N ASP A 85 -14.41 -13.44 8.63
CA ASP A 85 -14.43 -14.57 9.57
C ASP A 85 -15.62 -15.53 9.35
N ASP A 86 -16.73 -15.03 8.78
CA ASP A 86 -17.96 -15.80 8.55
C ASP A 86 -18.00 -16.48 7.19
N SER A 87 -17.16 -16.05 6.24
CA SER A 87 -17.20 -16.49 4.84
C SER A 87 -16.93 -17.99 4.66
N SER A 88 -16.29 -18.65 5.62
CA SER A 88 -16.12 -20.11 5.64
C SER A 88 -17.45 -20.87 5.80
N TYR A 89 -18.50 -20.23 6.32
CA TYR A 89 -19.85 -20.79 6.40
C TYR A 89 -20.55 -20.80 5.04
N TYR A 90 -20.29 -19.79 4.20
CA TYR A 90 -20.99 -19.61 2.92
C TYR A 90 -20.20 -20.15 1.72
N PHE A 91 -18.88 -20.22 1.83
CA PHE A 91 -17.99 -20.52 0.70
C PHE A 91 -16.85 -21.47 1.08
N ASN A 92 -16.57 -22.43 0.21
CA ASN A 92 -15.52 -23.42 0.43
C ASN A 92 -14.17 -22.95 -0.14
N TYR A 93 -13.51 -22.00 0.53
CA TYR A 93 -12.19 -21.48 0.12
C TYR A 93 -11.01 -22.39 0.48
N GLY A 94 -11.23 -23.40 1.33
CA GLY A 94 -10.17 -24.25 1.88
C GLY A 94 -9.35 -23.56 2.98
N THR A 95 -8.94 -24.34 3.98
CA THR A 95 -8.21 -23.83 5.16
C THR A 95 -6.95 -23.01 4.83
N PRO A 96 -6.08 -23.42 3.88
CA PRO A 96 -4.87 -22.66 3.57
C PRO A 96 -5.15 -21.25 3.03
N PHE A 97 -6.20 -21.09 2.23
CA PHE A 97 -6.58 -19.78 1.68
C PHE A 97 -7.05 -18.82 2.78
N ILE A 98 -7.89 -19.32 3.69
CA ILE A 98 -8.41 -18.54 4.83
C ILE A 98 -7.25 -18.13 5.74
N GLN A 99 -6.34 -19.05 6.05
CA GLN A 99 -5.16 -18.77 6.89
C GLN A 99 -4.25 -17.74 6.25
N GLY A 100 -3.93 -17.91 4.96
CA GLY A 100 -3.12 -16.94 4.21
C GLY A 100 -3.76 -15.56 4.19
N GLN A 101 -5.07 -15.46 3.94
CA GLN A 101 -5.77 -14.18 3.98
C GLN A 101 -5.72 -13.52 5.36
N ARG A 102 -5.96 -14.28 6.43
CA ARG A 102 -5.92 -13.76 7.79
C ARG A 102 -4.53 -13.25 8.15
N GLU A 103 -3.49 -13.95 7.75
CA GLU A 103 -2.12 -13.53 7.99
C GLU A 103 -1.77 -12.23 7.27
N ILE A 104 -2.18 -12.07 6.00
CA ILE A 104 -2.01 -10.80 5.26
C ILE A 104 -2.63 -9.63 6.05
N LEU A 105 -3.87 -9.81 6.53
CA LEU A 105 -4.56 -8.76 7.29
C LEU A 105 -3.88 -8.48 8.63
N SER A 106 -3.32 -9.50 9.30
CA SER A 106 -2.54 -9.33 10.54
C SER A 106 -1.27 -8.50 10.29
N ILE A 107 -0.50 -8.86 9.25
CA ILE A 107 0.73 -8.15 8.90
C ILE A 107 0.44 -6.67 8.61
N PHE A 108 -0.60 -6.36 7.83
CA PHE A 108 -0.96 -4.97 7.56
C PHE A 108 -1.37 -4.20 8.82
N LYS A 109 -2.08 -4.84 9.76
CA LYS A 109 -2.40 -4.24 11.08
C LYS A 109 -1.13 -3.95 11.88
N GLU A 110 -0.19 -4.89 11.93
CA GLU A 110 1.08 -4.74 12.63
C GLU A 110 1.96 -3.63 12.02
N MET A 111 1.90 -3.46 10.70
CA MET A 111 2.57 -2.38 9.96
C MET A 111 1.90 -1.00 10.15
N GLY A 112 0.66 -0.97 10.66
CA GLY A 112 -0.04 0.27 11.03
C GLY A 112 -1.17 0.70 10.11
N VAL A 113 -1.82 -0.21 9.37
CA VAL A 113 -2.99 0.14 8.55
C VAL A 113 -4.14 0.64 9.43
N ASN A 114 -4.76 1.75 9.04
CA ASN A 114 -5.82 2.40 9.80
C ASN A 114 -7.19 1.75 9.61
N ALA A 115 -7.48 1.27 8.39
CA ALA A 115 -8.76 0.63 8.06
C ALA A 115 -8.65 -0.26 6.82
N PHE A 116 -9.52 -1.27 6.77
CA PHE A 116 -9.77 -2.09 5.57
C PHE A 116 -11.09 -1.67 4.93
N THR A 117 -11.04 -1.04 3.75
CA THR A 117 -12.18 -0.40 3.09
C THR A 117 -11.95 -0.19 1.59
N CYS A 118 -13.01 -0.16 0.79
CA CYS A 118 -13.00 0.30 -0.62
C CYS A 118 -13.34 1.79 -0.78
N THR A 119 -13.47 2.49 0.35
CA THR A 119 -13.91 3.88 0.42
C THR A 119 -13.04 4.68 1.40
N PRO A 120 -11.73 4.81 1.12
CA PRO A 120 -10.78 5.45 2.04
C PRO A 120 -11.13 6.92 2.34
N TYR A 121 -11.81 7.59 1.41
CA TYR A 121 -12.29 8.96 1.55
C TYR A 121 -13.32 9.15 2.66
N TYR A 122 -14.03 8.12 3.12
CA TYR A 122 -14.93 8.23 4.27
C TYR A 122 -14.22 8.10 5.62
N TYR A 123 -13.00 7.56 5.63
CA TYR A 123 -12.19 7.42 6.85
C TYR A 123 -11.28 8.63 7.05
N ARG A 124 -10.70 9.14 5.96
CA ARG A 124 -9.95 10.40 5.94
C ARG A 124 -10.25 11.14 4.64
N GLU A 125 -11.10 12.14 4.74
CA GLU A 125 -11.47 13.01 3.62
C GLU A 125 -10.22 13.71 3.06
N PRO A 126 -9.95 13.59 1.73
CA PRO A 126 -8.87 14.33 1.10
C PRO A 126 -9.15 15.83 1.06
N ARG A 127 -8.09 16.63 1.07
CA ARG A 127 -8.17 18.09 0.86
C ARG A 127 -7.84 18.45 -0.59
N ALA A 128 -8.41 19.55 -1.07
CA ALA A 128 -8.05 20.10 -2.37
C ALA A 128 -6.55 20.38 -2.47
N GLY A 129 -5.91 19.91 -3.55
CA GLY A 129 -4.46 20.03 -3.78
C GLY A 129 -3.59 19.05 -3.00
N GLU A 130 -4.17 18.19 -2.14
CA GLU A 130 -3.42 17.17 -1.41
C GLU A 130 -2.92 16.06 -2.35
N ILE A 131 -1.68 15.59 -2.14
CA ILE A 131 -1.10 14.48 -2.90
C ILE A 131 -1.30 13.16 -2.14
N LEU A 132 -1.87 12.18 -2.84
CA LEU A 132 -2.20 10.85 -2.30
C LEU A 132 -1.57 9.77 -3.18
N ALA A 133 -1.30 8.59 -2.61
CA ALA A 133 -0.93 7.38 -3.36
C ALA A 133 -2.01 6.31 -3.21
N TRP A 134 -3.02 6.33 -4.08
CA TRP A 134 -4.16 5.41 -4.00
C TRP A 134 -4.17 4.46 -5.19
N ALA A 135 -4.22 3.16 -4.92
CA ALA A 135 -4.24 2.14 -5.97
C ALA A 135 -5.66 1.77 -6.45
N GLU A 136 -6.69 2.04 -5.65
CA GLU A 136 -8.07 1.63 -5.94
C GLU A 136 -8.77 2.60 -6.91
N SER A 137 -9.40 2.05 -7.97
CA SER A 137 -9.87 2.83 -9.13
C SER A 137 -10.99 3.83 -8.82
N ASN A 138 -12.01 3.43 -8.06
CA ASN A 138 -13.09 4.33 -7.65
C ASN A 138 -12.57 5.44 -6.72
N ALA A 139 -11.67 5.09 -5.80
CA ALA A 139 -11.11 6.01 -4.83
C ALA A 139 -10.31 7.13 -5.53
N VAL A 140 -9.47 6.79 -6.51
CA VAL A 140 -8.71 7.78 -7.30
C VAL A 140 -9.63 8.75 -8.04
N LEU A 141 -10.71 8.25 -8.66
CA LEU A 141 -11.69 9.09 -9.35
C LEU A 141 -12.37 10.08 -8.40
N ILE A 142 -12.79 9.61 -7.22
CA ILE A 142 -13.42 10.44 -6.19
C ILE A 142 -12.43 11.50 -5.66
N ALA A 143 -11.19 11.11 -5.33
CA ALA A 143 -10.16 12.03 -4.87
C ALA A 143 -9.91 13.17 -5.86
N ASN A 144 -9.71 12.81 -7.14
CA ASN A 144 -9.38 13.79 -8.18
C ASN A 144 -10.58 14.66 -8.58
N SER A 145 -11.78 14.09 -8.66
CA SER A 145 -12.95 14.75 -9.24
C SER A 145 -13.83 15.47 -8.22
N ILE A 146 -13.98 14.91 -7.01
CA ILE A 146 -14.87 15.45 -5.98
C ILE A 146 -14.09 16.30 -4.98
N TYR A 147 -12.96 15.78 -4.48
CA TYR A 147 -12.18 16.46 -3.44
C TYR A 147 -11.10 17.40 -3.99
N GLY A 148 -10.81 17.33 -5.29
CA GLY A 148 -9.75 18.13 -5.92
C GLY A 148 -8.33 17.78 -5.42
N ALA A 149 -8.17 16.60 -4.80
CA ALA A 149 -6.87 16.04 -4.48
C ALA A 149 -6.19 15.51 -5.76
N ARG A 150 -4.95 15.02 -5.63
CA ARG A 150 -4.18 14.47 -6.75
C ARG A 150 -3.65 13.09 -6.38
N SER A 151 -4.04 12.10 -7.15
CA SER A 151 -3.46 10.76 -7.12
C SER A 151 -3.39 10.19 -8.53
N ASN A 152 -2.34 9.41 -8.82
CA ASN A 152 -2.35 8.52 -9.99
C ASN A 152 -3.06 7.23 -9.64
N ARG A 153 -3.32 6.40 -10.66
CA ARG A 153 -3.66 5.00 -10.42
C ARG A 153 -2.38 4.25 -10.07
N GLU A 154 -2.07 4.17 -8.78
CA GLU A 154 -0.89 3.47 -8.30
C GLU A 154 -1.04 1.94 -8.38
N SER A 155 0.08 1.23 -8.45
CA SER A 155 0.06 -0.23 -8.24
C SER A 155 -0.03 -0.55 -6.75
N GLY A 156 -0.52 -1.73 -6.38
CA GLY A 156 -0.63 -2.13 -4.98
C GLY A 156 0.70 -2.11 -4.21
N LEU A 157 1.83 -2.31 -4.89
CA LEU A 157 3.18 -2.25 -4.30
C LEU A 157 3.75 -0.83 -4.20
N LEU A 158 3.17 0.15 -4.90
CA LEU A 158 3.63 1.55 -4.91
C LEU A 158 2.75 2.48 -4.08
N ALA A 159 1.64 1.95 -3.56
CA ALA A 159 0.78 2.60 -2.58
C ALA A 159 1.04 2.26 -1.08
N PRO A 160 2.23 1.81 -0.61
CA PRO A 160 2.48 1.58 0.82
C PRO A 160 2.95 2.85 1.55
#